data_AF-A0AAV5WUI0-F1
#
_entry.id   AF-A0AAV5WUI0-F1
#
_cell.length_a   1.000
_cell.length_b   1.000
_cell.length_c   1.000
_cell.angle_alpha   90.00
_cell.angle_beta   90.00
_cell.angle_gamma   90.00
#
_symmetry.space_group_name_H-M   'P 1'
#
loop_
_entity.id
_entity.type
_entity.pdbx_description
1 polymer ?
#
loop_
_entity_poly.entity_id
_entity_poly.type
_entity_poly.pdbx_seq_one_letter_code
_entity_poly.pdbx_strand_id
1 'polypeptide(L)'
;LSISSLLPAFFAMRLLLFFTFCCIIAEIAPQKIEYASLFCTAIGISQSGPEWIAKYKTMVDNLNKDKTLAAQITRATNFVKNNFKNLKSIPSKDDVPMMVSQVKMKLESRWRMVTYLKGLLAKIKPNLGAAKFEEIKKLLWAEDKKTVNSMYYTYPNWKTAMMKALPDAKKSKINTIINNNESKYTAFSDDQWTWFPGMGFSGCGM
;
A
#
# COMPACT_ATOMS: atom_id res chain seq x y z
N LEU A 1 -61.82 -3.61 -0.32
CA LEU A 1 -60.47 -4.15 -0.06
C LEU A 1 -59.48 -3.35 -0.89
N SER A 2 -58.84 -2.35 -0.27
CA SER A 2 -57.99 -1.36 -0.94
C SER A 2 -56.55 -1.87 -1.02
N ILE A 3 -56.06 -2.08 -2.24
CA ILE A 3 -54.68 -2.47 -2.56
C ILE A 3 -53.86 -1.18 -2.73
N SER A 4 -53.63 -0.43 -1.65
CA SER A 4 -52.90 0.86 -1.73
C SER A 4 -51.80 1.04 -0.68
N SER A 5 -51.47 0.02 0.12
CA SER A 5 -50.54 0.16 1.26
C SER A 5 -49.15 -0.47 1.07
N LEU A 6 -48.85 -1.08 -0.08
CA LEU A 6 -47.58 -1.84 -0.27
C LEU A 6 -46.47 -1.09 -1.03
N LEU A 7 -46.74 0.08 -1.62
CA LEU A 7 -45.72 0.80 -2.41
C LEU A 7 -44.61 1.53 -1.63
N PRO A 8 -44.78 2.06 -0.40
CA PRO A 8 -43.73 2.87 0.22
C PRO A 8 -42.57 2.04 0.81
N ALA A 9 -42.77 0.74 1.07
CA ALA A 9 -41.72 -0.12 1.66
C ALA A 9 -40.62 -0.50 0.66
N PHE A 10 -40.94 -0.61 -0.65
CA PHE A 10 -39.98 -1.02 -1.67
C PHE A 10 -39.00 0.09 -2.09
N PHE A 11 -39.38 1.36 -1.95
CA PHE A 11 -38.49 2.48 -2.27
C PHE A 11 -37.50 2.82 -1.13
N ALA A 12 -37.90 2.64 0.13
CA ALA A 12 -37.01 2.88 1.27
C ALA A 12 -35.82 1.91 1.33
N MET A 13 -36.02 0.65 0.92
CA MET A 13 -34.96 -0.38 0.94
C MET A 13 -33.93 -0.21 -0.19
N ARG A 14 -34.30 0.40 -1.32
CA ARG A 14 -33.35 0.73 -2.41
C ARG A 14 -32.53 2.00 -2.14
N LEU A 15 -33.07 2.97 -1.41
CA LEU A 15 -32.30 4.17 -1.01
C LEU A 15 -31.19 3.85 0.02
N LEU A 16 -31.42 2.86 0.90
CA LEU A 16 -30.46 2.48 1.93
C LEU A 16 -29.22 1.74 1.38
N LEU A 17 -29.37 1.02 0.26
CA LEU A 17 -28.27 0.37 -0.46
C LEU A 17 -27.39 1.36 -1.24
N PHE A 18 -27.94 2.50 -1.68
CA PHE A 18 -27.14 3.56 -2.33
C PHE A 18 -26.39 4.44 -1.33
N PHE A 19 -26.94 4.69 -0.14
CA PHE A 19 -26.25 5.47 0.90
C PHE A 19 -25.09 4.71 1.58
N THR A 20 -25.02 3.39 1.48
CA THR A 20 -23.87 2.62 2.00
C THR A 20 -22.66 2.63 1.06
N PHE A 21 -22.83 3.03 -0.21
CA PHE A 21 -21.73 3.06 -1.19
C PHE A 21 -20.99 4.40 -1.22
N CYS A 22 -21.65 5.51 -0.82
CA CYS A 22 -21.05 6.86 -0.86
C CYS A 22 -20.21 7.24 0.38
N CYS A 23 -20.28 6.46 1.48
CA CYS A 23 -19.48 6.73 2.69
C CYS A 23 -18.18 5.91 2.76
N ILE A 24 -17.74 5.32 1.65
CA ILE A 24 -16.38 4.81 1.47
C ILE A 24 -15.58 5.81 0.61
N ILE A 25 -15.68 7.10 0.92
CA ILE A 25 -14.48 7.94 0.86
C ILE A 25 -13.64 7.51 2.06
N ALA A 26 -13.20 6.24 2.04
CA ALA A 26 -12.14 5.79 2.91
C ALA A 26 -11.01 6.75 2.60
N GLU A 27 -10.66 7.59 3.58
CA GLU A 27 -9.45 8.37 3.55
C GLU A 27 -8.39 7.42 2.99
N ILE A 28 -7.97 7.69 1.75
CA ILE A 28 -6.87 6.95 1.15
C ILE A 28 -5.69 7.49 1.92
N ALA A 29 -5.50 6.98 3.14
CA ALA A 29 -4.33 7.24 3.93
C ALA A 29 -3.18 6.98 2.96
N PRO A 30 -2.39 8.03 2.66
CA PRO A 30 -1.40 7.96 1.62
C PRO A 30 -0.47 6.81 1.94
N GLN A 31 -0.03 6.13 0.89
CA GLN A 31 0.77 4.91 0.97
C GLN A 31 2.12 5.31 1.52
N LYS A 32 2.27 5.24 2.84
CA LYS A 32 3.47 5.71 3.50
C LYS A 32 4.65 4.90 2.97
N ILE A 33 5.58 5.60 2.33
CA ILE A 33 6.89 5.11 1.93
C ILE A 33 7.87 5.51 3.03
N GLU A 34 8.54 4.52 3.60
CA GLU A 34 9.62 4.66 4.56
C GLU A 34 10.91 5.02 3.81
N TYR A 35 11.73 5.89 4.40
CA TYR A 35 12.89 6.43 3.71
C TYR A 35 13.90 5.34 3.32
N ALA A 36 14.19 4.40 4.23
CA ALA A 36 15.14 3.32 3.99
C ALA A 36 14.59 2.18 3.09
N SER A 37 13.40 2.35 2.50
CA SER A 37 12.79 1.33 1.65
C SER A 37 13.51 1.20 0.31
N LEU A 38 13.22 0.13 -0.44
CA LEU A 38 13.70 -0.02 -1.82
C LEU A 38 13.30 1.10 -2.78
N PHE A 39 12.41 2.01 -2.37
CA PHE A 39 12.13 3.20 -3.16
C PHE A 39 13.37 4.10 -3.29
N CYS A 40 14.23 4.11 -2.28
CA CYS A 40 15.45 4.92 -2.28
C CYS A 40 16.42 4.51 -3.40
N THR A 41 16.52 3.20 -3.71
CA THR A 41 17.36 2.72 -4.82
C THR A 41 16.76 3.07 -6.16
N ALA A 42 15.43 2.98 -6.31
CA ALA A 42 14.73 3.40 -7.53
C ALA A 42 14.88 4.90 -7.82
N ILE A 43 15.02 5.73 -6.79
CA ILE A 43 15.31 7.17 -6.93
C ILE A 43 16.81 7.43 -7.17
N GLY A 44 17.67 6.44 -6.96
CA GLY A 44 19.12 6.57 -7.15
C GLY A 44 19.84 7.30 -6.02
N ILE A 45 19.33 7.22 -4.78
CA ILE A 45 19.92 7.91 -3.62
C ILE A 45 20.95 7.08 -2.85
N SER A 46 21.09 5.78 -3.15
CA SER A 46 21.89 4.84 -2.35
C SER A 46 23.36 5.21 -2.18
N GLN A 47 23.92 5.96 -3.12
CA GLN A 47 25.33 6.36 -3.12
C GLN A 47 25.50 7.89 -3.01
N SER A 48 24.42 8.63 -2.76
CA SER A 48 24.42 10.08 -2.76
C SER A 48 24.91 10.66 -1.43
N GLY A 49 25.40 11.90 -1.46
CA GLY A 49 25.89 12.58 -0.24
C GLY A 49 24.77 12.93 0.76
N PRO A 50 25.11 13.26 2.01
CA PRO A 50 24.15 13.55 3.08
C PRO A 50 23.11 14.65 2.73
N GLU A 51 23.55 15.69 2.02
CA GLU A 51 22.66 16.76 1.52
C GLU A 51 21.52 16.20 0.67
N TRP A 52 21.83 15.26 -0.23
CA TRP A 52 20.86 14.66 -1.13
C TRP A 52 19.98 13.65 -0.44
N ILE A 53 20.48 12.94 0.57
CA ILE A 53 19.66 12.11 1.45
C ILE A 53 18.61 12.97 2.17
N ALA A 54 18.98 14.17 2.65
CA ALA A 54 18.02 15.09 3.26
C ALA A 54 16.95 15.57 2.26
N LYS A 55 17.35 15.96 1.04
CA LYS A 55 16.41 16.33 -0.03
C LYS A 55 15.48 15.18 -0.42
N TYR A 56 15.99 13.95 -0.43
CA TYR A 56 15.19 12.74 -0.66
C TYR A 56 14.14 12.55 0.44
N LYS A 57 14.52 12.68 1.73
CA LYS A 57 13.57 12.58 2.85
C LYS A 57 12.43 13.60 2.72
N THR A 58 12.76 14.86 2.42
CA THR A 58 11.76 15.91 2.14
C THR A 58 10.87 15.57 0.95
N MET A 59 11.44 15.01 -0.12
CA MET A 59 10.66 14.55 -1.28
C MET A 59 9.69 13.42 -0.90
N VAL A 60 10.15 12.43 -0.14
CA VAL A 60 9.31 11.32 0.35
C VAL A 60 8.21 11.81 1.28
N ASP A 61 8.49 12.78 2.16
CA ASP A 61 7.46 13.39 3.02
C ASP A 61 6.36 14.06 2.22
N ASN A 62 6.71 14.75 1.14
CA ASN A 62 5.75 15.36 0.25
C ASN A 62 5.02 14.32 -0.62
N LEU A 63 5.71 13.27 -1.07
CA LEU A 63 5.11 12.15 -1.78
C LEU A 63 4.09 11.41 -0.92
N ASN A 64 4.37 11.27 0.37
CA ASN A 64 3.46 10.71 1.38
C ASN A 64 2.29 11.64 1.71
N LYS A 65 2.24 12.88 1.21
CA LYS A 65 1.07 13.77 1.33
C LYS A 65 0.22 13.78 0.06
N ASP A 66 0.75 13.29 -1.05
CA ASP A 66 0.03 13.21 -2.31
C ASP A 66 -1.10 12.17 -2.22
N LYS A 67 -2.30 12.57 -2.63
CA LYS A 67 -3.52 11.74 -2.50
C LYS A 67 -3.75 10.82 -3.70
N THR A 68 -3.00 10.99 -4.79
CA THR A 68 -3.18 10.25 -6.04
C THR A 68 -1.86 9.67 -6.52
N LEU A 69 -1.93 8.48 -7.14
CA LEU A 69 -0.79 7.84 -7.78
C LEU A 69 -0.13 8.74 -8.84
N ALA A 70 -0.94 9.45 -9.62
CA ALA A 70 -0.46 10.39 -10.63
C ALA A 70 0.41 11.50 -10.01
N ALA A 71 -0.04 12.11 -8.91
CA ALA A 71 0.73 13.14 -8.21
C ALA A 71 2.05 12.59 -7.65
N GLN A 72 2.02 11.38 -7.05
CA GLN A 72 3.22 10.70 -6.56
C GLN A 72 4.24 10.44 -7.69
N ILE A 73 3.77 9.90 -8.83
CA ILE A 73 4.61 9.63 -10.00
C ILE A 73 5.20 10.94 -10.54
N THR A 74 4.40 11.99 -10.69
CA THR A 74 4.88 13.30 -11.17
C THR A 74 5.95 13.86 -10.25
N ARG A 75 5.73 13.84 -8.93
CA ARG A 75 6.71 14.34 -7.95
C ARG A 75 8.02 13.59 -8.03
N ALA A 76 7.96 12.26 -7.97
CA ALA A 76 9.16 11.43 -7.96
C ALA A 76 9.92 11.52 -9.30
N THR A 77 9.20 11.56 -10.42
CA THR A 77 9.79 11.75 -11.76
C THR A 77 10.48 13.11 -11.88
N ASN A 78 9.85 14.18 -11.41
CA ASN A 78 10.44 15.52 -11.42
C ASN A 78 11.69 15.58 -10.54
N PHE A 79 11.67 14.91 -9.39
CA PHE A 79 12.83 14.82 -8.53
C PHE A 79 14.02 14.16 -9.24
N VAL A 80 13.82 13.00 -9.89
CA VAL A 80 14.88 12.33 -10.65
C VAL A 80 15.39 13.20 -11.80
N LYS A 81 14.48 13.68 -12.67
CA LYS A 81 14.84 14.46 -13.87
C LYS A 81 15.61 15.74 -13.55
N ASN A 82 15.23 16.43 -12.48
CA ASN A 82 15.83 17.72 -12.14
C ASN A 82 17.14 17.58 -11.37
N ASN A 83 17.40 16.42 -10.75
CA ASN A 83 18.51 16.24 -9.82
C ASN A 83 19.49 15.13 -10.20
N PHE A 84 19.29 14.41 -11.31
CA PHE A 84 20.05 13.19 -11.66
C PHE A 84 21.57 13.35 -11.56
N LYS A 85 22.13 14.50 -11.93
CA LYS A 85 23.58 14.77 -11.82
C LYS A 85 24.16 14.62 -10.41
N ASN A 86 23.30 14.76 -9.40
CA ASN A 86 23.68 14.65 -7.99
C ASN A 86 23.23 13.33 -7.35
N LEU A 87 22.47 12.51 -8.10
CA LEU A 87 22.03 11.19 -7.68
C LEU A 87 23.06 10.19 -8.18
N LYS A 88 24.05 9.85 -7.34
CA LYS A 88 25.27 9.13 -7.78
C LYS A 88 25.00 7.75 -8.40
N SER A 89 23.82 7.17 -8.18
CA SER A 89 23.40 5.93 -8.81
C SER A 89 22.86 6.11 -10.24
N ILE A 90 22.87 7.33 -10.78
CA ILE A 90 22.42 7.66 -12.14
C ILE A 90 23.63 8.23 -12.91
N PRO A 91 24.40 7.38 -13.61
CA PRO A 91 25.72 7.78 -14.11
C PRO A 91 25.63 8.77 -15.28
N SER A 92 24.54 8.74 -16.06
CA SER A 92 24.36 9.64 -17.19
C SER A 92 22.91 10.12 -17.36
N LYS A 93 22.72 11.10 -18.25
CA LYS A 93 21.38 11.57 -18.64
C LYS A 93 20.59 10.48 -19.35
N ASP A 94 21.26 9.57 -20.05
CA ASP A 94 20.62 8.52 -20.85
C ASP A 94 20.02 7.42 -19.94
N ASP A 95 20.45 7.33 -18.68
CA ASP A 95 19.89 6.44 -17.67
C ASP A 95 18.61 6.99 -17.01
N VAL A 96 18.33 8.30 -17.15
CA VAL A 96 17.18 8.95 -16.51
C VAL A 96 15.84 8.29 -16.89
N PRO A 97 15.56 7.95 -18.16
CA PRO A 97 14.31 7.26 -18.53
C PRO A 97 14.14 5.91 -17.80
N MET A 98 15.22 5.14 -17.67
CA MET A 98 15.19 3.87 -16.94
C MET A 98 14.86 4.10 -15.46
N MET A 99 15.52 5.08 -14.83
CA MET A 99 15.27 5.41 -13.42
C MET A 99 13.85 5.90 -13.18
N VAL A 100 13.32 6.75 -14.07
CA VAL A 100 11.91 7.17 -14.04
C VAL A 100 10.96 5.98 -14.17
N SER A 101 11.27 5.01 -15.05
CA SER A 101 10.50 3.78 -15.19
C SER A 101 10.49 2.95 -13.90
N GLN A 102 11.65 2.79 -13.25
CA GLN A 102 11.74 2.07 -11.97
C GLN A 102 10.94 2.74 -10.86
N VAL A 103 11.03 4.07 -10.74
CA VAL A 103 10.25 4.86 -9.78
C VAL A 103 8.75 4.65 -10.01
N LYS A 104 8.30 4.77 -11.26
CA LYS A 104 6.91 4.57 -11.63
C LYS A 104 6.44 3.16 -11.25
N MET A 105 7.18 2.13 -11.64
CA MET A 105 6.88 0.74 -11.33
C MET A 105 6.74 0.50 -9.82
N LYS A 106 7.65 1.04 -9.00
CA LYS A 106 7.60 0.89 -7.53
C LYS A 106 6.35 1.54 -6.93
N LEU A 107 6.01 2.77 -7.36
CA LEU A 107 4.83 3.48 -6.89
C LEU A 107 3.54 2.78 -7.30
N GLU A 108 3.44 2.34 -8.55
CA GLU A 108 2.27 1.59 -9.05
C GLU A 108 2.10 0.27 -8.31
N SER A 109 3.21 -0.45 -8.09
CA SER A 109 3.22 -1.70 -7.32
C SER A 109 2.78 -1.47 -5.88
N ARG A 110 3.34 -0.46 -5.20
CA ARG A 110 2.90 -0.07 -3.86
C ARG A 110 1.41 0.25 -3.82
N TRP A 111 0.91 0.90 -4.87
CA TRP A 111 -0.49 1.26 -4.98
C TRP A 111 -1.42 0.07 -5.09
N ARG A 112 -1.07 -0.88 -5.94
CA ARG A 112 -1.78 -2.15 -6.06
C ARG A 112 -1.77 -2.94 -4.76
N MET A 113 -0.62 -3.05 -4.09
CA MET A 113 -0.50 -3.77 -2.82
C MET A 113 -1.33 -3.15 -1.69
N VAL A 114 -1.28 -1.83 -1.50
CA VAL A 114 -2.08 -1.17 -0.46
C VAL A 114 -3.57 -1.27 -0.78
N THR A 115 -3.95 -1.17 -2.05
CA THR A 115 -5.34 -1.37 -2.49
C THR A 115 -5.81 -2.80 -2.18
N TYR A 116 -5.00 -3.79 -2.52
CA TYR A 116 -5.26 -5.20 -2.21
C TYR A 116 -5.47 -5.41 -0.71
N LEU A 117 -4.56 -4.91 0.13
CA LEU A 117 -4.62 -5.05 1.58
C LEU A 117 -5.86 -4.37 2.19
N LYS A 118 -6.20 -3.17 1.72
CA LYS A 118 -7.43 -2.47 2.14
C LYS A 118 -8.66 -3.27 1.75
N GLY A 119 -8.70 -3.84 0.55
CA GLY A 119 -9.78 -4.72 0.10
C GLY A 119 -9.89 -5.99 0.94
N LEU A 120 -8.77 -6.60 1.31
CA LEU A 120 -8.74 -7.77 2.20
C LEU A 120 -9.23 -7.43 3.61
N LEU A 121 -8.74 -6.34 4.21
CA LEU A 121 -9.21 -5.87 5.51
C LEU A 121 -10.70 -5.56 5.50
N ALA A 122 -11.23 -4.95 4.43
CA ALA A 122 -12.66 -4.69 4.29
C ALA A 122 -13.50 -5.98 4.28
N LYS A 123 -13.00 -7.07 3.67
CA LYS A 123 -13.67 -8.39 3.70
C LYS A 123 -13.58 -9.08 5.05
N ILE A 124 -12.48 -8.86 5.78
CA ILE A 124 -12.27 -9.41 7.13
C ILE A 124 -13.14 -8.69 8.17
N LYS A 125 -13.29 -7.36 8.07
CA LYS A 125 -13.96 -6.50 9.06
C LYS A 125 -15.31 -7.01 9.58
N PRO A 126 -16.28 -7.45 8.74
CA PRO A 126 -17.59 -7.89 9.21
C PRO A 126 -17.56 -9.16 10.06
N ASN A 127 -16.43 -9.87 10.08
CA ASN A 127 -16.28 -11.15 10.78
C ASN A 127 -15.64 -11.00 12.16
N LEU A 128 -15.20 -9.79 12.50
CA LEU A 128 -14.51 -9.44 13.73
C LEU A 128 -15.26 -8.34 14.49
N GLY A 129 -15.15 -8.34 15.81
CA GLY A 129 -15.53 -7.17 16.61
C GLY A 129 -14.60 -5.99 16.30
N ALA A 130 -15.10 -4.76 16.47
CA ALA A 130 -14.37 -3.52 16.12
C ALA A 130 -12.97 -3.44 16.75
N ALA A 131 -12.86 -3.76 18.04
CA ALA A 131 -11.57 -3.75 18.76
C ALA A 131 -10.56 -4.71 18.14
N LYS A 132 -10.98 -5.94 17.85
CA LYS A 132 -10.12 -6.95 17.23
C LYS A 132 -9.75 -6.58 15.79
N PHE A 133 -10.67 -6.01 15.03
CA PHE A 133 -10.36 -5.50 13.68
C PHE A 133 -9.28 -4.40 13.72
N GLU A 134 -9.41 -3.43 14.62
CA GLU A 134 -8.40 -2.37 14.76
C GLU A 134 -7.04 -2.91 15.22
N GLU A 135 -7.00 -3.93 16.09
CA GLU A 135 -5.77 -4.64 16.44
C GLU A 135 -5.11 -5.28 15.21
N ILE A 136 -5.85 -6.05 14.40
CA ILE A 136 -5.33 -6.70 13.18
C ILE A 136 -4.82 -5.67 12.16
N LYS A 137 -5.54 -4.56 11.99
CA LYS A 137 -5.13 -3.46 11.12
C LYS A 137 -3.87 -2.77 11.62
N LYS A 138 -3.72 -2.56 12.93
CA LYS A 138 -2.47 -2.03 13.53
C LYS A 138 -1.30 -2.97 13.31
N LEU A 139 -1.50 -4.29 13.46
CA LEU A 139 -0.46 -5.30 13.18
C LEU A 139 0.05 -5.20 11.74
N LEU A 140 -0.84 -5.01 10.75
CA LEU A 140 -0.44 -4.87 9.35
C LEU A 140 0.51 -3.70 9.15
N TRP A 141 0.11 -2.51 9.61
CA TRP A 141 0.89 -1.30 9.35
C TRP A 141 2.15 -1.21 10.23
N ALA A 142 2.14 -1.85 11.41
CA ALA A 142 3.34 -2.02 12.21
C ALA A 142 4.37 -2.91 11.51
N GLU A 143 3.94 -4.05 10.96
CA GLU A 143 4.84 -4.93 10.21
C GLU A 143 5.33 -4.27 8.92
N ASP A 144 4.46 -3.56 8.20
CA ASP A 144 4.84 -2.83 6.99
C ASP A 144 5.89 -1.75 7.23
N LYS A 145 5.80 -1.05 8.36
CA LYS A 145 6.85 -0.11 8.79
C LYS A 145 8.13 -0.84 9.16
N LYS A 146 8.04 -1.92 9.92
CA LYS A 146 9.17 -2.70 10.43
C LYS A 146 10.00 -3.31 9.28
N THR A 147 9.34 -3.81 8.25
CA THR A 147 9.98 -4.37 7.05
C THR A 147 10.30 -3.31 6.00
N VAL A 148 10.15 -2.03 6.35
CA VAL A 148 10.48 -0.87 5.50
C VAL A 148 9.77 -0.95 4.14
N ASN A 149 8.48 -1.26 4.19
CA ASN A 149 7.55 -1.50 3.08
C ASN A 149 7.87 -2.69 2.17
N SER A 150 8.75 -3.60 2.58
CA SER A 150 8.97 -4.84 1.83
C SER A 150 7.79 -5.78 1.96
N MET A 151 6.84 -5.72 1.02
CA MET A 151 5.62 -6.53 1.07
C MET A 151 5.88 -8.03 0.98
N TYR A 152 7.01 -8.41 0.39
CA TYR A 152 7.50 -9.78 0.41
C TYR A 152 7.60 -10.34 1.84
N TYR A 153 8.07 -9.52 2.80
CA TYR A 153 8.14 -9.90 4.20
C TYR A 153 6.91 -9.45 5.00
N THR A 154 6.37 -8.26 4.73
CA THR A 154 5.22 -7.70 5.47
C THR A 154 4.04 -8.67 5.48
N TYR A 155 3.64 -9.15 4.30
CA TYR A 155 2.41 -9.90 4.15
C TYR A 155 2.44 -11.26 4.88
N PRO A 156 3.44 -12.14 4.69
CA PRO A 156 3.49 -13.41 5.43
C PRO A 156 3.65 -13.20 6.94
N ASN A 157 4.48 -12.24 7.37
CA ASN A 157 4.67 -11.95 8.80
C ASN A 157 3.37 -11.45 9.44
N TRP A 158 2.68 -10.52 8.78
CA TRP A 158 1.38 -10.03 9.22
C TRP A 158 0.34 -11.14 9.25
N LYS A 159 0.25 -11.97 8.19
CA LYS A 159 -0.70 -13.09 8.13
C LYS A 159 -0.51 -14.02 9.32
N THR A 160 0.73 -14.41 9.62
CA THR A 160 1.08 -15.22 10.80
C THR A 160 0.68 -14.54 12.12
N ALA A 161 1.05 -13.27 12.31
CA ALA A 161 0.73 -12.52 13.53
C ALA A 161 -0.78 -12.34 13.73
N MET A 162 -1.51 -12.01 12.67
CA MET A 162 -2.97 -11.91 12.67
C MET A 162 -3.60 -13.25 13.04
N MET A 163 -3.18 -14.36 12.41
CA MET A 163 -3.75 -15.67 12.71
C MET A 163 -3.53 -16.08 14.16
N LYS A 164 -2.41 -15.68 14.77
CA LYS A 164 -2.16 -15.87 16.21
C LYS A 164 -3.08 -15.01 17.09
N ALA A 165 -3.36 -13.77 16.68
CA ALA A 165 -4.17 -12.82 17.43
C ALA A 165 -5.69 -13.04 17.33
N LEU A 166 -6.14 -13.85 16.35
CA LEU A 166 -7.56 -14.16 16.14
C LEU A 166 -8.10 -15.16 17.17
N PRO A 167 -9.37 -15.00 17.62
CA PRO A 167 -10.07 -16.07 18.35
C PRO A 167 -10.17 -17.35 17.50
N ASP A 168 -10.02 -18.52 18.11
CA ASP A 168 -10.03 -19.80 17.40
C ASP A 168 -11.28 -20.00 16.54
N ALA A 169 -12.45 -19.65 17.08
CA ALA A 169 -13.74 -19.70 16.37
C ALA A 169 -13.81 -18.84 15.09
N LYS A 170 -12.87 -17.91 14.90
CA LYS A 170 -12.80 -17.03 13.72
C LYS A 170 -11.72 -17.46 12.72
N LYS A 171 -10.71 -18.22 13.13
CA LYS A 171 -9.53 -18.54 12.31
C LYS A 171 -9.89 -19.19 10.97
N SER A 172 -10.73 -20.23 10.99
CA SER A 172 -11.12 -20.95 9.76
C SER A 172 -11.79 -20.02 8.74
N LYS A 173 -12.80 -19.25 9.16
CA LYS A 173 -13.54 -18.33 8.29
C LYS A 173 -12.63 -17.23 7.71
N ILE A 174 -11.74 -16.65 8.53
CA ILE A 174 -10.81 -15.62 8.06
C ILE A 174 -9.78 -16.22 7.08
N ASN A 175 -9.28 -17.43 7.34
CA ASN A 175 -8.36 -18.12 6.44
C ASN A 175 -9.01 -18.38 5.06
N THR A 176 -10.27 -18.81 5.03
CA THR A 176 -11.02 -18.95 3.77
C THR A 176 -11.16 -17.63 3.01
N ILE A 177 -11.44 -16.51 3.70
CA ILE A 177 -11.51 -15.19 3.07
C ILE A 177 -10.18 -14.81 2.42
N ILE A 178 -9.06 -15.06 3.12
CA ILE A 178 -7.71 -14.78 2.62
C ILE A 178 -7.40 -15.62 1.40
N ASN A 179 -7.57 -16.95 1.49
CA ASN A 179 -7.28 -17.85 0.38
C ASN A 179 -8.12 -17.54 -0.87
N ASN A 180 -9.40 -17.21 -0.68
CA ASN A 180 -10.29 -16.79 -1.77
C ASN A 180 -9.91 -15.43 -2.38
N ASN A 181 -9.21 -14.58 -1.63
CA ASN A 181 -8.74 -13.29 -2.10
C ASN A 181 -7.39 -13.43 -2.83
N GLU A 182 -6.49 -14.25 -2.29
CA GLU A 182 -5.20 -14.61 -2.89
C GLU A 182 -5.37 -15.30 -4.23
N SER A 183 -6.29 -16.27 -4.34
CA SER A 183 -6.54 -17.00 -5.59
C SER A 183 -7.04 -16.12 -6.75
N LYS A 184 -7.58 -14.94 -6.45
CA LYS A 184 -8.12 -14.00 -7.44
C LYS A 184 -7.11 -12.93 -7.87
N TYR A 185 -5.99 -12.78 -7.16
CA TYR A 185 -5.05 -11.70 -7.39
C TYR A 185 -3.65 -12.26 -7.64
N THR A 186 -3.43 -12.73 -8.86
CA THR A 186 -2.16 -13.32 -9.30
C THR A 186 -1.02 -12.31 -9.34
N ALA A 187 -1.32 -11.04 -9.62
CA ALA A 187 -0.33 -9.95 -9.68
C ALA A 187 0.29 -9.56 -8.31
N PHE A 188 -0.26 -10.06 -7.18
CA PHE A 188 0.24 -9.66 -5.84
C PHE A 188 1.66 -10.17 -5.63
N SER A 189 1.95 -11.38 -6.12
CA SER A 189 3.29 -11.97 -6.04
C SER A 189 4.32 -11.11 -6.79
N ASP A 190 4.00 -10.68 -8.01
CA ASP A 190 4.90 -9.82 -8.81
C ASP A 190 5.15 -8.46 -8.13
N ASP A 191 4.11 -7.92 -7.49
CA ASP A 191 4.23 -6.71 -6.70
C ASP A 191 5.09 -6.90 -5.44
N GLN A 192 4.98 -8.05 -4.77
CA GLN A 192 5.85 -8.41 -3.65
C GLN A 192 7.32 -8.49 -4.08
N TRP A 193 7.60 -9.12 -5.23
CA TRP A 193 8.94 -9.19 -5.81
C TRP A 193 9.48 -7.83 -6.20
N THR A 194 8.62 -6.94 -6.70
CA THR A 194 8.99 -5.54 -6.94
C THR A 194 9.48 -4.84 -5.67
N TRP A 195 9.07 -5.28 -4.48
CA TRP A 195 9.53 -4.74 -3.19
C TRP A 195 10.40 -5.73 -2.39
N PHE A 196 11.02 -6.70 -3.06
CA PHE A 196 11.95 -7.64 -2.45
C PHE A 196 13.37 -7.04 -2.38
N PRO A 197 13.93 -6.82 -1.17
CA PRO A 197 15.19 -6.11 -1.01
C PRO A 197 16.42 -6.91 -1.45
N GLY A 198 16.30 -8.21 -1.68
CA GLY A 198 17.45 -9.08 -1.95
C GLY A 198 18.30 -9.31 -0.70
N MET A 199 19.31 -10.17 -0.83
CA MET A 199 20.29 -10.38 0.24
C MET A 199 21.21 -9.16 0.35
N GLY A 200 21.43 -8.68 1.58
CA GLY A 200 22.40 -7.63 1.89
C GLY A 200 21.92 -6.18 1.74
N PHE A 201 20.65 -5.95 1.37
CA PHE A 201 20.12 -4.59 1.38
C PHE A 201 19.83 -4.12 2.81
N SER A 202 20.53 -3.08 3.24
CA SER A 202 20.39 -2.45 4.56
C SER A 202 19.77 -1.05 4.49
N GLY A 203 19.12 -0.69 3.37
CA GLY A 203 18.66 0.67 3.10
C GLY A 203 19.72 1.54 2.39
N CYS A 204 19.34 2.76 2.02
CA CYS A 204 20.24 3.72 1.36
C CYS A 204 21.02 4.60 2.36
N GLY A 205 21.78 3.99 3.27
CA GLY A 205 22.66 4.70 4.20
C GLY A 205 21.95 5.69 5.13
N MET A 206 20.75 5.33 5.60
CA MET A 206 19.82 6.21 6.34
C MET A 206 19.72 5.91 7.83
#